data_AF-A0A8J5S5T1-F1
#
_entry.id   AF-A0A8J5S5T1-F1
#
_cell.length_a   1.000
_cell.length_b   1.000
_cell.length_c   1.000
_cell.angle_alpha   90.00
_cell.angle_beta   90.00
_cell.angle_gamma   90.00
#
_symmetry.space_group_name_H-M   'P 1'
#
loop_
_entity.id
_entity.type
_entity.pdbx_description
1 polymer ?
#
loop_
_entity_poly.entity_id
_entity_poly.type
_entity_poly.pdbx_seq_one_letter_code
_entity_poly.pdbx_strand_id
1 'polypeptide(L)'
;MATLRLQTVALAVLLLRLTPETPASAQPLSGCPDKCGDISIPYPFGIGASCALDSGFELECNHTNSPPRLIVSTHRQHLTGLSLADGEAIALLNAKRECYNSTYQDFNKNDESTASIMNLTGSTTYRFSATRNRFVALGCPNLGYFIDSTECYVSGCTSVCRPAHWGSVKPGMCTGVGCCQSKMLGNNWA
;
A
#
# COMPACT_ATOMS: atom_id res chain seq x y z
N MET A 1 -6.08 -50.76 -37.71
CA MET A 1 -7.38 -50.12 -37.37
C MET A 1 -7.64 -50.00 -35.87
N ALA A 2 -7.24 -50.97 -35.03
CA ALA A 2 -7.48 -50.92 -33.58
C ALA A 2 -6.67 -49.83 -32.83
N THR A 3 -5.44 -49.55 -33.25
CA THR A 3 -4.56 -48.53 -32.65
C THR A 3 -5.07 -47.10 -32.86
N LEU A 4 -5.63 -46.81 -34.03
CA LEU A 4 -6.21 -45.50 -34.35
C LEU A 4 -7.46 -45.21 -33.49
N ARG A 5 -8.26 -46.25 -33.20
CA ARG A 5 -9.44 -46.17 -32.33
C ARG A 5 -9.06 -45.87 -30.87
N LEU A 6 -7.98 -46.45 -30.35
CA LEU A 6 -7.49 -46.16 -29.00
C LEU A 6 -7.00 -44.71 -28.86
N GLN A 7 -6.27 -44.20 -29.85
CA GLN A 7 -5.78 -42.82 -29.83
C GLN A 7 -6.93 -41.79 -29.86
N THR A 8 -7.97 -42.04 -30.66
CA THR A 8 -9.17 -41.17 -30.68
C THR A 8 -9.93 -41.17 -29.36
N VAL A 9 -10.01 -42.31 -28.68
CA VAL A 9 -10.68 -42.41 -27.37
C VAL A 9 -9.85 -41.70 -26.29
N ALA A 10 -8.52 -41.85 -26.30
CA ALA A 10 -7.64 -41.16 -25.36
C ALA A 10 -7.69 -39.64 -25.51
N LEU A 11 -7.73 -39.12 -26.76
CA LEU A 11 -7.84 -37.68 -27.03
C LEU A 11 -9.20 -37.11 -26.59
N ALA A 12 -10.28 -37.86 -26.83
CA ALA A 12 -11.63 -37.47 -26.40
C ALA A 12 -11.77 -37.43 -24.87
N VAL A 13 -11.15 -38.37 -24.16
CA VAL A 13 -11.11 -38.38 -22.68
C VAL A 13 -10.27 -37.22 -22.13
N LEU A 14 -9.18 -36.83 -22.79
CA LEU A 14 -8.36 -35.69 -22.39
C LEU A 14 -9.09 -34.35 -22.59
N LEU A 15 -9.87 -34.22 -23.66
CA LEU A 15 -10.69 -33.03 -23.93
C LEU A 15 -11.87 -32.87 -22.96
N LEU A 16 -12.41 -33.96 -22.41
CA LEU A 16 -13.46 -33.91 -21.37
C LEU A 16 -12.96 -33.47 -19.98
N ARG A 17 -11.64 -33.37 -19.75
CA ARG A 17 -11.06 -32.92 -18.47
C ARG A 17 -10.79 -31.42 -18.42
N LEU A 18 -11.02 -30.69 -19.51
CA LEU A 18 -10.91 -29.23 -19.59
C LEU A 18 -12.27 -28.60 -19.23
N THR A 19 -12.80 -28.90 -18.05
CA THR A 19 -13.84 -28.04 -17.48
C THR A 19 -13.14 -26.79 -16.95
N PRO A 20 -13.44 -25.58 -17.45
CA PRO A 20 -12.98 -24.37 -16.80
C PRO A 20 -13.56 -24.38 -15.39
N GLU A 21 -12.70 -24.55 -14.38
CA GLU A 21 -13.09 -24.21 -13.01
C GLU A 21 -13.32 -22.71 -12.99
N THR A 22 -14.59 -22.32 -13.10
CA THR A 22 -15.00 -21.00 -12.65
C THR A 22 -14.62 -20.93 -11.17
N PRO A 23 -13.70 -20.04 -10.75
CA PRO A 23 -13.43 -19.88 -9.33
C PRO A 23 -14.78 -19.63 -8.66
N ALA A 24 -15.15 -20.50 -7.71
CA ALA A 24 -16.31 -20.27 -6.88
C ALA A 24 -16.14 -18.86 -6.31
N SER A 25 -17.03 -17.94 -6.67
CA SER A 25 -17.07 -16.63 -6.04
C SER A 25 -17.36 -16.90 -4.58
N ALA A 26 -16.31 -16.89 -3.76
CA ALA A 26 -16.45 -16.92 -2.32
C ALA A 26 -17.14 -15.61 -1.96
N GLN A 27 -18.46 -15.70 -1.80
CA GLN A 27 -19.28 -14.56 -1.44
C GLN A 27 -19.19 -14.38 0.07
N PRO A 28 -19.14 -13.14 0.56
CA PRO A 28 -19.19 -12.88 1.99
C PRO A 28 -20.52 -13.44 2.54
N LEU A 29 -20.52 -13.86 3.80
CA LEU A 29 -21.74 -14.33 4.47
C LEU A 29 -22.84 -13.26 4.38
N SER A 30 -24.10 -13.70 4.29
CA SER A 30 -25.25 -12.79 4.28
C SER A 30 -25.27 -11.90 5.53
N GLY A 31 -25.33 -10.58 5.36
CA GLY A 31 -25.36 -9.61 6.46
C GLY A 31 -24.06 -8.85 6.71
N CYS A 32 -22.99 -9.15 5.98
CA CYS A 32 -21.75 -8.38 6.02
C CYS A 32 -21.90 -7.02 5.34
N PRO A 33 -21.40 -5.92 5.93
CA PRO A 33 -21.35 -4.62 5.26
C PRO A 33 -20.50 -4.68 3.99
N ASP A 34 -21.05 -4.16 2.89
CA ASP A 34 -20.40 -4.12 1.57
C ASP A 34 -19.66 -2.79 1.31
N LYS A 35 -19.75 -1.84 2.24
CA LYS A 35 -19.11 -0.52 2.14
C LYS A 35 -18.78 0.11 3.49
N CYS A 36 -17.82 1.03 3.49
CA CYS A 36 -17.56 1.99 4.56
C CYS A 36 -17.41 3.39 3.95
N GLY A 37 -18.38 4.27 4.19
CA GLY A 37 -18.49 5.51 3.42
C GLY A 37 -18.69 5.20 1.93
N ASP A 38 -17.79 5.71 1.10
CA ASP A 38 -17.80 5.51 -0.36
C ASP A 38 -16.87 4.39 -0.84
N ILE A 39 -16.21 3.66 0.09
CA ILE A 39 -15.28 2.58 -0.25
C ILE A 39 -16.02 1.26 -0.21
N SER A 40 -16.08 0.56 -1.35
CA SER A 40 -16.60 -0.80 -1.45
C SER A 40 -15.66 -1.82 -0.79
N ILE A 41 -16.25 -2.86 -0.19
CA ILE A 41 -15.55 -3.91 0.55
C ILE A 41 -15.80 -5.24 -0.15
N PRO A 42 -14.92 -5.62 -1.11
CA PRO A 42 -15.03 -6.91 -1.77
C PRO A 42 -14.47 -8.02 -0.89
N TYR A 43 -15.06 -9.23 -0.95
CA TYR A 43 -14.41 -10.43 -0.43
C TYR A 43 -13.05 -10.61 -1.13
N PRO A 44 -11.96 -10.99 -0.43
CA PRO A 44 -11.88 -11.58 0.91
C PRO A 44 -11.92 -10.62 2.11
N PHE A 45 -12.03 -9.30 1.89
CA PHE A 45 -12.13 -8.33 2.97
C PHE A 45 -13.53 -8.32 3.59
N GLY A 46 -13.60 -7.97 4.89
CA GLY A 46 -14.90 -7.89 5.57
C GLY A 46 -14.87 -7.13 6.89
N ILE A 47 -16.03 -6.58 7.25
CA ILE A 47 -16.28 -5.93 8.54
C ILE A 47 -17.21 -6.80 9.37
N GLY A 48 -16.82 -7.10 10.60
CA GLY A 48 -17.63 -7.88 11.53
C GLY A 48 -17.29 -9.38 11.52
N ALA A 49 -17.91 -10.10 12.45
CA ALA A 49 -17.59 -11.49 12.71
C ALA A 49 -17.90 -12.38 11.50
N SER A 50 -16.92 -13.19 11.09
CA SER A 50 -17.03 -14.13 9.95
C SER A 50 -17.29 -13.47 8.59
N CYS A 51 -16.98 -12.18 8.43
CA CYS A 51 -17.16 -11.47 7.16
C CYS A 51 -15.90 -11.45 6.28
N ALA A 52 -14.73 -11.57 6.89
CA ALA A 52 -13.44 -11.66 6.20
C ALA A 52 -13.01 -13.13 6.04
N LEU A 53 -12.12 -13.41 5.08
CA LEU A 53 -11.53 -14.73 4.89
C LEU A 53 -10.72 -15.19 6.13
N ASP A 54 -9.92 -14.28 6.69
CA ASP A 54 -9.13 -14.46 7.90
C ASP A 54 -8.82 -13.09 8.54
N SER A 55 -8.10 -13.10 9.66
CA SER A 55 -7.76 -11.90 10.43
C SER A 55 -6.91 -10.87 9.67
N GLY A 56 -6.18 -11.28 8.63
CA GLY A 56 -5.41 -10.37 7.78
C GLY A 56 -6.31 -9.52 6.86
N PHE A 57 -7.51 -10.00 6.55
CA PHE A 57 -8.50 -9.33 5.71
C PHE A 57 -9.60 -8.60 6.51
N GLU A 58 -9.56 -8.65 7.83
CA GLU A 58 -10.50 -7.93 8.69
C GLU A 58 -10.32 -6.42 8.62
N LEU A 59 -11.43 -5.72 8.48
CA LEU A 59 -11.52 -4.27 8.42
C LEU A 59 -12.45 -3.73 9.52
N GLU A 60 -12.22 -2.48 9.90
CA GLU A 60 -13.08 -1.70 10.77
C GLU A 60 -13.57 -0.46 10.02
N CYS A 61 -14.86 -0.13 10.16
CA CYS A 61 -15.40 1.15 9.72
C CYS A 61 -15.61 2.07 10.91
N ASN A 62 -14.79 3.11 11.01
CA ASN A 62 -14.90 4.09 12.08
C ASN A 62 -15.91 5.18 11.71
N HIS A 63 -17.10 5.09 12.32
CA HIS A 63 -18.21 6.02 12.12
C HIS A 63 -18.13 7.30 12.96
N THR A 64 -17.10 7.48 13.80
CA THR A 64 -16.91 8.73 14.56
C THR A 64 -16.46 9.90 13.69
N ASN A 65 -15.96 9.60 12.48
CA ASN A 65 -15.57 10.58 11.47
C ASN A 65 -16.69 10.75 10.43
N SER A 66 -16.77 11.93 9.83
CA SER A 66 -17.65 12.21 8.69
C SER A 66 -16.80 12.70 7.50
N PRO A 67 -16.66 11.93 6.41
CA PRO A 67 -17.22 10.58 6.20
C PRO A 67 -16.55 9.50 7.08
N PRO A 68 -17.18 8.31 7.23
CA PRO A 68 -16.59 7.18 7.93
C PRO A 68 -15.23 6.78 7.35
N ARG A 69 -14.33 6.30 8.19
CA ARG A 69 -12.96 5.90 7.79
C ARG A 69 -12.81 4.38 7.82
N LEU A 70 -12.31 3.82 6.73
CA LEU A 70 -11.96 2.40 6.64
C LEU A 70 -10.56 2.16 7.22
N ILE A 71 -10.43 1.14 8.06
CA ILE A 71 -9.20 0.86 8.81
C ILE A 71 -8.88 -0.64 8.68
N VAL A 72 -7.61 -0.97 8.47
CA VAL A 72 -7.12 -2.35 8.59
C VAL A 72 -7.10 -2.73 10.08
N SER A 73 -7.88 -3.74 10.50
CA SER A 73 -8.05 -4.07 11.91
C SER A 73 -6.73 -4.39 12.62
N THR A 74 -5.88 -5.19 11.96
CA THR A 74 -4.59 -5.68 12.50
C THR A 74 -3.49 -4.62 12.55
N HIS A 75 -3.51 -3.63 11.66
CA HIS A 75 -2.39 -2.67 11.49
C HIS A 75 -2.79 -1.21 11.77
N ARG A 76 -4.09 -0.95 11.99
CA ARG A 76 -4.68 0.37 12.23
C ARG A 76 -4.43 1.40 11.13
N GLN A 77 -4.05 0.96 9.93
CA GLN A 77 -3.81 1.85 8.79
C GLN A 77 -5.13 2.28 8.16
N HIS A 78 -5.25 3.59 7.89
CA HIS A 78 -6.43 4.16 7.25
C HIS A 78 -6.36 3.95 5.75
N LEU A 79 -7.38 3.31 5.19
CA LEU A 79 -7.51 3.07 3.76
C LEU A 79 -8.43 4.11 3.13
N THR A 80 -8.03 4.58 1.95
CA THR A 80 -8.83 5.45 1.10
C THR A 80 -9.33 4.76 -0.16
N GLY A 81 -8.83 3.55 -0.43
CA GLY A 81 -9.27 2.75 -1.55
C GLY A 81 -8.85 1.29 -1.43
N LEU A 82 -9.69 0.42 -1.97
CA LEU A 82 -9.45 -1.01 -2.12
C LEU A 82 -9.89 -1.42 -3.52
N SER A 83 -9.01 -2.09 -4.26
CA SER A 83 -9.31 -2.66 -5.57
C SER A 83 -8.78 -4.10 -5.63
N LEU A 84 -9.70 -5.06 -5.66
CA LEU A 84 -9.32 -6.47 -5.84
C LEU A 84 -8.83 -6.74 -7.26
N ALA A 85 -9.41 -6.05 -8.26
CA ALA A 85 -9.04 -6.19 -9.66
C ALA A 85 -7.59 -5.75 -9.91
N ASP A 86 -7.15 -4.68 -9.25
CA ASP A 86 -5.78 -4.18 -9.36
C ASP A 86 -4.84 -4.82 -8.34
N GLY A 87 -5.39 -5.51 -7.32
CA GLY A 87 -4.62 -6.02 -6.18
C GLY A 87 -4.02 -4.90 -5.32
N GLU A 88 -4.76 -3.80 -5.17
CA GLU A 88 -4.27 -2.56 -4.57
C GLU A 88 -5.10 -2.15 -3.34
N ALA A 89 -4.39 -1.78 -2.28
CA ALA A 89 -4.93 -1.07 -1.12
C ALA A 89 -4.20 0.26 -1.00
N ILE A 90 -4.95 1.35 -0.92
CA ILE A 90 -4.40 2.71 -0.88
C ILE A 90 -4.53 3.23 0.54
N ALA A 91 -3.40 3.56 1.16
CA ALA A 91 -3.34 4.21 2.46
C ALA A 91 -2.76 5.61 2.33
N LEU A 92 -3.29 6.56 3.10
CA LEU A 92 -2.73 7.91 3.21
C LEU A 92 -1.95 8.05 4.51
N LEU A 93 -0.69 8.43 4.38
CA LEU A 93 0.16 8.82 5.51
C LEU A 93 0.25 10.34 5.56
N ASN A 94 0.25 10.88 6.77
CA ASN A 94 0.48 12.31 6.95
C ASN A 94 1.92 12.64 6.55
N ALA A 95 2.08 13.60 5.64
CA ALA A 95 3.37 14.14 5.31
C ALA A 95 3.93 14.92 6.50
N LYS A 96 5.19 14.68 6.84
CA LYS A 96 5.92 15.45 7.85
C LYS A 96 6.73 16.54 7.17
N ARG A 97 6.83 17.69 7.84
CA ARG A 97 7.54 18.85 7.34
C ARG A 97 8.45 19.39 8.42
N GLU A 98 9.74 19.39 8.14
CA GLU A 98 10.73 20.07 8.95
C GLU A 98 11.29 21.24 8.16
N CYS A 99 11.30 22.42 8.78
CA CYS A 99 11.84 23.62 8.19
C CYS A 99 13.16 23.97 8.88
N TYR A 100 14.20 24.23 8.09
CA TYR A 100 15.46 24.74 8.60
C TYR A 100 15.26 26.12 9.23
N ASN A 101 15.74 26.30 10.45
CA ASN A 101 15.71 27.58 11.14
C ASN A 101 17.08 28.26 11.05
N SER A 102 17.16 29.31 10.24
CA SER A 102 18.41 30.07 10.04
C SER A 102 18.92 30.76 11.31
N THR A 103 18.05 31.05 12.27
CA THR A 103 18.41 31.73 13.53
C THR A 103 19.16 30.81 14.47
N TYR A 104 18.72 29.55 14.59
CA TYR A 104 19.37 28.54 15.44
C TYR A 104 20.37 27.66 14.67
N GLN A 105 20.48 27.87 13.35
CA GLN A 105 21.25 27.04 12.42
C GLN A 105 20.92 25.54 12.49
N ASP A 106 19.70 25.22 12.91
CA ASP A 106 19.24 23.85 13.14
C ASP A 106 17.82 23.70 12.60
N PHE A 107 17.38 22.47 12.42
CA PHE A 107 15.96 22.19 12.25
C PHE A 107 15.26 22.43 13.59
N ASN A 108 14.06 23.02 13.58
CA ASN A 108 13.31 23.21 14.81
C ASN A 108 12.98 21.85 15.44
N LYS A 109 13.77 21.41 16.42
CA LYS A 109 13.60 20.17 17.20
C LYS A 109 12.40 20.19 18.15
N ASN A 110 11.65 21.29 18.18
CA ASN A 110 10.50 21.48 19.07
C ASN A 110 9.28 20.67 18.63
N ASP A 111 9.30 20.12 17.41
CA ASP A 111 8.34 19.14 16.96
C ASP A 111 8.96 17.77 17.27
N GLU A 112 8.51 17.12 18.34
CA GLU A 112 8.93 15.75 18.66
C GLU A 112 8.91 14.92 17.37
N SER A 113 10.07 14.36 17.03
CA SER A 113 10.31 13.43 15.92
C SER A 113 9.37 12.22 16.04
N THR A 114 8.10 12.42 15.69
CA THR A 114 7.13 11.37 15.49
C THR A 114 7.22 11.03 14.01
N ALA A 115 8.14 10.13 13.68
CA ALA A 115 8.21 9.56 12.35
C ALA A 115 6.79 9.14 11.90
N SER A 116 6.43 9.39 10.63
CA SER A 116 5.19 8.83 10.08
C SER A 116 5.40 7.34 9.90
N ILE A 117 4.82 6.55 10.81
CA ILE A 117 4.99 5.10 10.82
C ILE A 117 3.90 4.46 9.96
N MET A 118 4.33 3.66 8.98
CA MET A 118 3.47 2.69 8.34
C MET A 118 3.92 1.29 8.76
N ASN A 119 3.10 0.65 9.59
CA ASN A 119 3.38 -0.66 10.15
C ASN A 119 2.65 -1.72 9.32
N LEU A 120 3.40 -2.63 8.71
CA LEU A 120 2.89 -3.84 8.05
C LEU A 120 3.55 -5.10 8.65
N THR A 121 4.08 -5.00 9.87
CA THR A 121 4.93 -6.02 10.47
C THR A 121 4.19 -7.33 10.66
N GLY A 122 4.75 -8.39 10.08
CA GLY A 122 4.13 -9.71 10.08
C GLY A 122 2.86 -9.82 9.22
N SER A 123 2.59 -8.82 8.37
CA SER A 123 1.47 -8.89 7.43
C SER A 123 1.71 -9.94 6.36
N THR A 124 0.75 -10.86 6.20
CA THR A 124 0.70 -11.81 5.07
C THR A 124 -0.22 -11.33 3.95
N THR A 125 -1.01 -10.29 4.21
CA THR A 125 -2.07 -9.79 3.31
C THR A 125 -1.65 -8.52 2.57
N TYR A 126 -0.92 -7.62 3.23
CA TYR A 126 -0.54 -6.32 2.67
C TYR A 126 0.98 -6.24 2.51
N ARG A 127 1.41 -5.59 1.42
CA ARG A 127 2.82 -5.29 1.16
C ARG A 127 2.97 -3.98 0.40
N PHE A 128 4.13 -3.35 0.52
CA PHE A 128 4.45 -2.24 -0.36
C PHE A 128 4.67 -2.72 -1.80
N SER A 129 4.06 -2.02 -2.75
CA SER A 129 4.22 -2.32 -4.17
C SER A 129 5.55 -1.73 -4.68
N ALA A 130 6.49 -2.59 -5.09
CA ALA A 130 7.78 -2.16 -5.65
C ALA A 130 7.64 -1.33 -6.95
N THR A 131 6.50 -1.45 -7.64
CA THR A 131 6.26 -0.81 -8.93
C THR A 131 5.37 0.43 -8.83
N ARG A 132 4.47 0.47 -7.84
CA ARG A 132 3.54 1.59 -7.63
C ARG A 132 4.00 2.56 -6.54
N ASN A 133 4.63 2.06 -5.48
CA ASN A 133 5.02 2.90 -4.36
C ASN A 133 6.39 3.55 -4.58
N ARG A 134 6.44 4.85 -4.31
CA ARG A 134 7.64 5.67 -4.39
C ARG A 134 7.74 6.49 -3.13
N PHE A 135 8.92 6.49 -2.52
CA PHE A 135 9.24 7.43 -1.47
C PHE A 135 9.58 8.77 -2.12
N VAL A 136 9.01 9.87 -1.60
CA VAL A 136 9.20 11.22 -2.14
C VAL A 136 9.59 12.15 -1.00
N ALA A 137 10.65 12.93 -1.19
CA ALA A 137 11.06 13.96 -0.24
C ALA A 137 11.13 15.32 -0.95
N LEU A 138 10.59 16.36 -0.29
CA LEU A 138 10.50 17.73 -0.80
C LEU A 138 11.38 18.65 0.06
N GLY A 139 12.11 19.57 -0.57
CA GLY A 139 13.00 20.50 0.12
C GLY A 139 14.36 20.65 -0.56
N CYS A 140 15.12 21.68 -0.19
CA CYS A 140 16.42 21.94 -0.81
C CYS A 140 17.41 22.79 0.03
N PRO A 141 18.65 22.31 0.26
CA PRO A 141 19.08 20.91 0.08
C PRO A 141 18.30 19.98 1.02
N ASN A 142 18.17 18.70 0.66
CA ASN A 142 17.45 17.71 1.46
C ASN A 142 18.06 16.32 1.33
N LEU A 143 18.03 15.55 2.42
CA LEU A 143 18.28 14.12 2.47
C LEU A 143 17.06 13.47 3.14
N GLY A 144 16.23 12.81 2.34
CA GLY A 144 15.07 12.07 2.83
C GLY A 144 15.35 10.57 2.79
N TYR A 145 15.07 9.86 3.87
CA TYR A 145 15.14 8.40 3.92
C TYR A 145 14.10 7.86 4.88
N PHE A 146 13.82 6.57 4.78
CA PHE A 146 13.04 5.85 5.76
C PHE A 146 13.81 4.60 6.21
N ILE A 147 13.57 4.26 7.47
CA ILE A 147 14.15 3.11 8.15
C ILE A 147 13.05 2.10 8.45
N ASP A 148 13.43 0.86 8.67
CA ASP A 148 12.52 -0.16 9.18
C ASP A 148 12.40 -0.12 10.71
N SER A 149 11.64 -1.06 11.27
CA SER A 149 11.42 -1.19 12.72
C SER A 149 12.69 -1.58 13.49
N THR A 150 13.74 -2.02 12.81
CA THR A 150 15.06 -2.33 13.40
C THR A 150 16.06 -1.17 13.26
N GLU A 151 15.57 0.01 12.87
CA GLU A 151 16.37 1.21 12.60
C GLU A 151 17.35 1.06 11.43
N CYS A 152 17.17 0.04 10.57
CA CYS A 152 18.01 -0.16 9.40
C CYS A 152 17.53 0.69 8.22
N TYR A 153 18.48 1.22 7.45
CA TYR A 153 18.18 1.93 6.21
C TYR A 153 17.46 1.03 5.20
N VAL A 154 16.30 1.49 4.71
CA VAL A 154 15.56 0.78 3.67
C VAL A 154 15.75 1.44 2.31
N SER A 155 15.47 2.75 2.22
CA SER A 155 15.67 3.53 1.00
C SER A 155 15.64 5.03 1.31
N GLY A 156 16.25 5.82 0.43
CA GLY A 156 16.28 7.27 0.53
C GLY A 156 16.70 7.93 -0.77
N CYS A 157 16.65 9.25 -0.78
CA CYS A 157 17.08 10.07 -1.89
C CYS A 157 17.52 11.45 -1.38
N THR A 158 18.23 12.19 -2.24
CA THR A 158 18.64 13.56 -1.95
C THR A 158 18.21 14.52 -3.06
N SER A 159 17.96 15.77 -2.69
CA SER A 159 17.80 16.88 -3.62
C SER A 159 18.69 18.05 -3.25
N VAL A 160 19.19 18.75 -4.27
CA VAL A 160 20.15 19.86 -4.12
C VAL A 160 19.74 21.05 -4.98
N CYS A 161 20.05 22.26 -4.53
CA CYS A 161 19.71 23.50 -5.22
C CYS A 161 20.82 24.53 -5.04
N ARG A 162 20.93 25.44 -6.00
CA ARG A 162 21.71 26.67 -5.83
C ARG A 162 21.01 27.59 -4.81
N PRO A 163 21.77 28.36 -4.01
CA PRO A 163 21.20 29.32 -3.05
C PRO A 163 20.14 30.26 -3.62
N ALA A 164 20.35 30.75 -4.84
CA ALA A 164 19.40 31.64 -5.53
C ALA A 164 18.03 30.99 -5.84
N HIS A 165 17.88 29.68 -5.69
CA HIS A 165 16.68 28.92 -6.06
C HIS A 165 16.05 28.15 -4.89
N TRP A 166 16.47 28.40 -3.65
CA TRP A 166 15.90 27.73 -2.46
C TRP A 166 14.38 27.93 -2.34
N GLY A 167 13.85 29.08 -2.76
CA GLY A 167 12.41 29.39 -2.73
C GLY A 167 11.64 29.13 -4.03
N SER A 168 12.31 28.65 -5.10
CA SER A 168 11.73 28.55 -6.45
C SER A 168 11.47 27.11 -6.92
N VAL A 169 11.45 26.16 -5.98
CA VAL A 169 11.24 24.75 -6.29
C VAL A 169 9.80 24.54 -6.76
N LYS A 170 9.62 24.25 -8.04
CA LYS A 170 8.32 23.85 -8.57
C LYS A 170 8.00 22.42 -8.16
N PRO A 171 6.80 22.14 -7.62
CA PRO A 171 6.39 20.77 -7.37
C PRO A 171 6.28 19.97 -8.67
N GLY A 172 6.60 18.68 -8.63
CA GLY A 172 6.04 17.71 -9.57
C GLY A 172 7.01 16.90 -10.44
N MET A 173 8.29 17.26 -10.60
CA MET A 173 9.18 16.48 -11.49
C MET A 173 10.24 15.62 -10.77
N CYS A 174 10.55 15.92 -9.51
CA CYS A 174 11.47 15.11 -8.69
C CYS A 174 12.76 14.68 -9.41
N THR A 175 13.39 15.64 -10.08
CA THR A 175 14.60 15.50 -10.89
C THR A 175 15.90 15.59 -10.07
N GLY A 176 15.79 15.65 -8.74
CA GLY A 176 16.92 15.90 -7.84
C GLY A 176 17.11 17.38 -7.46
N VAL A 177 16.28 18.29 -7.99
CA VAL A 177 16.26 19.71 -7.60
C VAL A 177 14.99 20.00 -6.82
N GLY A 178 15.13 20.20 -5.52
CA GLY A 178 14.03 20.52 -4.59
C GLY A 178 12.96 19.44 -4.38
N CYS A 179 12.95 18.39 -5.20
CA CYS A 179 12.27 17.14 -4.94
C CYS A 179 13.16 15.97 -5.35
N CYS A 180 13.16 14.91 -4.55
CA CYS A 180 13.73 13.62 -4.91
C CYS A 180 12.72 12.50 -4.68
N GLN A 181 12.93 11.39 -5.38
CA GLN A 181 12.12 10.19 -5.21
C GLN A 181 12.99 8.93 -5.34
N SER A 182 12.61 7.89 -4.60
CA SER A 182 13.22 6.55 -4.71
C SER A 182 12.14 5.49 -4.78
N LYS A 183 12.47 4.33 -5.37
CA LYS A 183 11.59 3.16 -5.33
C LYS A 183 11.59 2.59 -3.91
N MET A 184 10.44 2.14 -3.45
CA MET A 184 10.39 1.31 -2.23
C MET A 184 10.74 -0.12 -2.63
N LEU A 185 11.74 -0.73 -1.97
CA LEU A 185 12.12 -2.12 -2.22
C LEU A 185 10.98 -3.03 -1.75
N GLY A 186 10.17 -3.60 -2.64
CA GLY A 186 8.99 -4.39 -2.24
C GLY A 186 9.36 -5.79 -1.74
N ASN A 187 9.86 -5.89 -0.50
CA ASN A 187 10.25 -7.16 0.12
C ASN A 187 9.99 -7.11 1.66
N ASN A 188 9.96 -8.27 2.30
CA ASN A 188 9.42 -8.56 3.65
C ASN A 188 10.17 -7.96 4.88
N TRP A 189 10.52 -6.67 4.86
CA TRP A 189 11.17 -5.98 5.99
C TRP A 189 10.17 -5.33 6.95
N ALA A 190 8.90 -5.73 6.85
CA ALA A 190 7.88 -5.38 7.83
C ALA A 190 7.79 -6.51 8.85
#